data_AF-A0A101RYZ5-F1
#
_entry.id   AF-A0A101RYZ5-F1
#
_cell.length_a   1.000
_cell.length_b   1.000
_cell.length_c   1.000
_cell.angle_alpha   90.00
_cell.angle_beta   90.00
_cell.angle_gamma   90.00
#
_symmetry.space_group_name_H-M   'P 1'
#
loop_
_entity.id
_entity.type
_entity.pdbx_description
1 polymer ?
#
loop_
_entity_poly.entity_id
_entity_poly.type
_entity_poly.pdbx_seq_one_letter_code
_entity_poly.pdbx_strand_id
1 'polypeptide(L)'
;MLPGSQRRTIPWGEDLNRFRHARTAVAVAAVLLATACQESMDPTAAPESRSAASASAGLAASPSPAAKTRDEVISDFRYATKSFDLGLTVAKDPMKRECVAYSTAFSRTEPGEKDLLRVISRLKERGWRLRGDVDAEGATFLESGGWEAITGVGPLPGGSADKHSSAAGALALSATSTCTKPPSPSPR
;
A
#
# COMPACT_ATOMS: atom_id res chain seq x y z
N MET A 1 -43.80 -17.97 6.46
CA MET A 1 -42.89 -17.50 7.53
C MET A 1 -41.48 -17.94 7.17
N LEU A 2 -40.62 -16.99 6.77
CA LEU A 2 -39.21 -17.22 6.43
C LEU A 2 -38.35 -16.46 7.45
N PRO A 3 -37.34 -17.06 8.09
CA PRO A 3 -36.48 -16.32 9.00
C PRO A 3 -35.48 -15.46 8.23
N GLY A 4 -35.27 -14.26 8.74
CA GLY A 4 -34.60 -13.15 8.07
C GLY A 4 -33.10 -13.33 7.87
N SER A 5 -32.66 -12.90 6.68
CA SER A 5 -31.27 -12.71 6.28
C SER A 5 -30.64 -11.55 7.08
N GLN A 6 -29.89 -11.88 8.12
CA GLN A 6 -28.98 -10.93 8.76
C GLN A 6 -27.76 -10.70 7.86
N ARG A 7 -27.73 -9.55 7.19
CA ARG A 7 -26.53 -8.99 6.58
C ARG A 7 -25.55 -8.62 7.70
N ARG A 8 -24.58 -9.49 7.98
CA ARG A 8 -23.40 -9.13 8.78
C ARG A 8 -22.43 -8.36 7.90
N THR A 9 -22.50 -7.04 7.99
CA THR A 9 -21.47 -6.10 7.53
C THR A 9 -20.20 -6.40 8.33
N ILE A 10 -19.10 -6.67 7.63
CA ILE A 10 -17.79 -6.88 8.27
C ILE A 10 -17.20 -5.49 8.58
N PRO A 11 -16.99 -5.10 9.85
CA PRO A 11 -16.58 -3.76 10.22
C PRO A 11 -15.05 -3.72 10.43
N TRP A 12 -14.25 -3.81 9.36
CA TRP A 12 -12.78 -3.63 9.48
C TRP A 12 -12.29 -2.25 9.01
N GLY A 13 -13.18 -1.41 8.46
CA GLY A 13 -12.83 -0.04 8.06
C GLY A 13 -12.62 0.92 9.24
N GLU A 14 -13.21 0.63 10.41
CA GLU A 14 -13.15 1.51 11.58
C GLU A 14 -12.07 1.10 12.60
N ASP A 15 -11.58 -0.14 12.56
CA ASP A 15 -10.64 -0.67 13.57
C ASP A 15 -9.16 -0.28 13.33
N LEU A 16 -8.81 0.30 12.17
CA LEU A 16 -7.46 0.88 11.97
C LEU A 16 -7.17 2.03 12.96
N ASN A 17 -8.19 2.71 13.49
CA ASN A 17 -8.01 3.74 14.51
C ASN A 17 -7.82 3.19 15.93
N ARG A 18 -8.13 1.92 16.21
CA ARG A 18 -7.99 1.33 17.55
C ARG A 18 -6.60 0.80 17.87
N PHE A 19 -5.73 0.63 16.88
CA PHE A 19 -4.32 0.30 17.12
C PHE A 19 -3.52 1.47 17.72
N ARG A 20 -4.04 2.71 17.63
CA ARG A 20 -3.35 3.95 17.99
C ARG A 20 -3.16 4.22 19.49
N HIS A 21 -3.70 3.39 20.38
CA HIS A 21 -3.74 3.70 21.82
C HIS A 21 -3.16 2.60 22.69
N ALA A 22 -1.89 2.24 22.47
CA ALA A 22 -1.10 1.59 23.51
C ALA A 22 0.40 1.82 23.34
N ARG A 23 0.90 2.95 23.86
CA ARG A 23 2.00 3.06 24.85
C ARG A 23 2.77 4.38 24.71
N THR A 24 2.84 5.08 25.84
CA THR A 24 3.49 6.36 26.05
C THR A 24 5.00 6.21 26.23
N ALA A 25 5.75 7.09 25.54
CA ALA A 25 7.03 7.76 25.85
C ALA A 25 8.27 6.98 26.32
N VAL A 26 9.42 7.26 25.68
CA VAL A 26 10.55 8.05 26.26
C VAL A 26 11.27 8.79 25.13
N ALA A 27 11.52 10.09 25.32
CA ALA A 27 12.33 10.93 24.44
C ALA A 27 13.82 10.84 24.81
N VAL A 28 14.71 10.86 23.82
CA VAL A 28 16.13 11.21 24.01
C VAL A 28 16.53 12.22 22.94
N ALA A 29 16.99 13.38 23.42
CA ALA A 29 17.56 14.46 22.62
C ALA A 29 19.09 14.34 22.57
N ALA A 30 19.70 14.67 21.43
CA ALA A 30 21.11 15.08 21.28
C ALA A 30 21.24 15.76 19.89
N VAL A 31 21.18 17.08 19.77
CA VAL A 31 22.27 18.10 19.85
C VAL A 31 23.31 18.03 18.71
N LEU A 32 23.09 18.93 17.73
CA LEU A 32 23.97 19.78 16.92
C LEU A 32 25.48 19.49 16.80
N LEU A 33 26.01 19.62 15.57
CA LEU A 33 26.88 20.75 15.15
C LEU A 33 27.18 20.70 13.64
N ALA A 34 27.04 21.87 13.00
CA ALA A 34 27.50 22.15 11.65
C ALA A 34 28.89 22.79 11.70
N THR A 35 29.78 22.46 10.75
CA THR A 35 30.90 23.31 10.34
C THR A 35 31.16 23.11 8.85
N ALA A 36 31.42 24.23 8.18
CA ALA A 36 31.47 24.41 6.74
C ALA A 36 32.92 24.57 6.22
N CYS A 37 33.00 24.63 4.89
CA CYS A 37 34.05 25.26 4.05
C CYS A 37 35.33 24.47 3.77
N GLN A 38 35.40 23.92 2.55
CA GLN A 38 36.62 23.99 1.76
C GLN A 38 36.25 24.41 0.33
N GLU A 39 36.46 25.68 0.00
CA GLU A 39 36.56 26.14 -1.38
C GLU A 39 37.77 27.06 -1.50
N SER A 40 38.70 26.65 -2.36
CA SER A 40 39.97 27.31 -2.62
C SER A 40 39.78 28.40 -3.69
N MET A 41 40.14 29.64 -3.40
CA MET A 41 40.46 30.68 -4.40
C MET A 41 41.97 30.59 -4.71
N ASP A 42 42.54 30.89 -5.88
CA ASP A 42 42.23 31.79 -7.01
C ASP A 42 43.27 31.47 -8.14
N PRO A 43 43.51 32.23 -9.25
CA PRO A 43 42.66 33.06 -10.14
C PRO A 43 42.92 32.75 -11.65
N THR A 44 42.29 33.55 -12.53
CA THR A 44 42.73 33.92 -13.90
C THR A 44 42.17 33.14 -15.10
N ALA A 45 41.12 33.71 -15.71
CA ALA A 45 41.09 34.23 -17.09
C ALA A 45 39.66 34.20 -17.67
N ALA A 46 39.15 35.35 -18.09
CA ALA A 46 37.98 35.49 -18.96
C ALA A 46 38.43 35.53 -20.44
N PRO A 47 37.53 35.65 -21.43
CA PRO A 47 36.34 34.84 -21.72
C PRO A 47 36.42 34.26 -23.15
N GLU A 48 35.84 33.09 -23.44
CA GLU A 48 35.55 32.71 -24.83
C GLU A 48 34.13 32.17 -25.00
N SER A 49 33.37 32.91 -25.79
CA SER A 49 32.10 32.54 -26.40
C SER A 49 32.17 31.17 -27.06
N ARG A 50 31.36 30.23 -26.59
CA ARG A 50 30.84 29.16 -27.43
C ARG A 50 29.33 29.17 -27.36
N SER A 51 28.74 29.55 -28.49
CA SER A 51 27.33 29.33 -28.79
C SER A 51 27.01 27.85 -28.57
N ALA A 52 26.37 27.53 -27.45
CA ALA A 52 25.66 26.29 -27.29
C ALA A 52 24.25 26.53 -27.81
N ALA A 53 24.03 26.15 -29.08
CA ALA A 53 22.70 26.07 -29.66
C ALA A 53 21.80 25.25 -28.72
N SER A 54 20.70 25.87 -28.30
CA SER A 54 19.70 25.29 -27.42
C SER A 54 19.04 24.10 -28.11
N ALA A 55 19.53 22.89 -27.85
CA ALA A 55 18.79 21.68 -28.12
C ALA A 55 17.74 21.54 -27.02
N SER A 56 16.61 22.22 -27.19
CA SER A 56 15.39 21.92 -26.45
C SER A 56 14.88 20.56 -26.94
N ALA A 57 15.54 19.49 -26.52
CA ALA A 57 14.98 18.16 -26.57
C ALA A 57 13.74 18.23 -25.68
N GLY A 58 12.57 18.42 -26.31
CA GLY A 58 11.30 18.32 -25.63
C GLY A 58 11.32 17.03 -24.83
N LEU A 59 11.26 17.15 -23.52
CA LEU A 59 11.01 16.04 -22.61
C LEU A 59 9.66 15.47 -23.03
N ALA A 60 9.69 14.53 -23.96
CA ALA A 60 8.55 13.68 -24.23
C ALA A 60 8.22 13.05 -22.88
N ALA A 61 7.06 13.43 -22.34
CA ALA A 61 6.58 12.90 -21.09
C ALA A 61 6.68 11.38 -21.20
N SER A 62 7.48 10.77 -20.33
CA SER A 62 7.60 9.32 -20.30
C SER A 62 6.19 8.74 -20.20
N PRO A 63 5.84 7.72 -21.01
CA PRO A 63 4.50 7.16 -20.98
C PRO A 63 4.19 6.76 -19.54
N SER A 64 3.15 7.37 -18.97
CA SER A 64 2.68 6.99 -17.64
C SER A 64 2.39 5.49 -17.70
N PRO A 65 2.90 4.68 -16.75
CA PRO A 65 2.62 3.25 -16.74
C PRO A 65 1.12 3.03 -16.91
N ALA A 66 0.73 2.14 -17.83
CA ALA A 66 -0.67 1.83 -18.06
C ALA A 66 -1.36 1.56 -16.71
N ALA A 67 -2.50 2.20 -16.49
CA ALA A 67 -3.22 2.08 -15.23
C ALA A 67 -3.61 0.61 -15.01
N LYS A 68 -3.31 0.08 -13.83
CA LYS A 68 -3.69 -1.29 -13.47
C LYS A 68 -5.21 -1.37 -13.31
N THR A 69 -5.78 -2.49 -13.74
CA THR A 69 -7.16 -2.86 -13.45
C THR A 69 -7.28 -3.45 -12.03
N ARG A 70 -8.51 -3.51 -11.52
CA ARG A 70 -8.80 -4.18 -10.23
C ARG A 70 -8.37 -5.65 -10.23
N ASP A 71 -8.60 -6.34 -11.33
CA ASP A 71 -8.28 -7.77 -11.46
C ASP A 71 -6.76 -8.00 -11.48
N GLU A 72 -5.98 -7.10 -12.09
CA GLU A 72 -4.52 -7.13 -12.01
C GLU A 72 -4.02 -6.90 -10.57
N VAL A 73 -4.62 -5.95 -9.84
CA VAL A 73 -4.29 -5.71 -8.43
C VAL A 73 -4.61 -6.94 -7.57
N ILE A 74 -5.78 -7.57 -7.75
CA ILE A 74 -6.14 -8.81 -7.05
C ILE A 74 -5.19 -9.95 -7.44
N SER A 75 -4.79 -10.04 -8.70
CA SER A 75 -3.81 -11.02 -9.17
C SER A 75 -2.46 -10.83 -8.48
N ASP A 76 -1.99 -9.59 -8.35
CA ASP A 76 -0.75 -9.27 -7.62
C ASP A 76 -0.86 -9.65 -6.14
N PHE A 77 -2.00 -9.38 -5.50
CA PHE A 77 -2.24 -9.80 -4.11
C PHE A 77 -2.20 -11.31 -3.96
N ARG A 78 -2.80 -12.07 -4.88
CA ARG A 78 -2.74 -13.54 -4.88
C ARG A 78 -1.31 -14.04 -5.07
N TYR A 79 -0.54 -13.42 -5.96
CA TYR A 79 0.87 -13.77 -6.18
C TYR A 79 1.71 -13.55 -4.90
N ALA A 80 1.55 -12.38 -4.28
CA ALA A 80 2.34 -11.99 -3.12
C ALA A 80 2.03 -12.85 -1.89
N THR A 81 0.77 -13.29 -1.74
CA THR A 81 0.31 -14.05 -0.57
C THR A 81 0.33 -15.57 -0.74
N LYS A 82 0.94 -16.10 -1.82
CA LYS A 82 0.99 -17.56 -2.09
C LYS A 82 1.59 -18.40 -0.94
N SER A 83 2.37 -17.80 -0.03
CA SER A 83 2.94 -18.48 1.14
C SER A 83 1.98 -18.60 2.34
N PHE A 84 0.81 -17.97 2.31
CA PHE A 84 -0.18 -18.05 3.38
C PHE A 84 -1.00 -19.34 3.24
N ASP A 85 -1.05 -20.15 4.29
CA ASP A 85 -1.50 -21.53 4.24
C ASP A 85 -3.03 -21.69 4.16
N LEU A 86 -3.79 -20.65 4.49
CA LEU A 86 -5.25 -20.62 4.35
C LEU A 86 -5.71 -19.79 3.14
N GLY A 87 -4.76 -19.32 2.32
CA GLY A 87 -5.03 -18.62 1.07
C GLY A 87 -5.59 -17.20 1.22
N LEU A 88 -5.89 -16.58 0.07
CA LEU A 88 -6.40 -15.22 -0.04
C LEU A 88 -7.91 -15.20 -0.27
N THR A 89 -8.63 -14.54 0.63
CA THR A 89 -10.03 -14.16 0.46
C THR A 89 -10.12 -12.74 -0.10
N VAL A 90 -10.86 -12.56 -1.19
CA VAL A 90 -11.17 -11.24 -1.76
C VAL A 90 -12.52 -10.79 -1.23
N ALA A 91 -12.57 -9.66 -0.54
CA ALA A 91 -13.82 -9.09 -0.07
C ALA A 91 -14.55 -8.36 -1.21
N LYS A 92 -15.88 -8.52 -1.26
CA LYS A 92 -16.71 -7.78 -2.20
C LYS A 92 -16.90 -6.37 -1.69
N ASP A 93 -16.63 -5.36 -2.52
CA ASP A 93 -17.00 -3.98 -2.21
C ASP A 93 -18.54 -3.88 -2.20
N PRO A 94 -19.17 -3.42 -1.09
CA PRO A 94 -20.63 -3.32 -1.01
C PRO A 94 -21.21 -2.37 -2.06
N MET A 95 -20.43 -1.38 -2.49
CA MET A 95 -20.80 -0.41 -3.52
C MET A 95 -20.44 -0.89 -4.94
N LYS A 96 -19.87 -2.09 -5.09
CA LYS A 96 -19.43 -2.69 -6.37
C LYS A 96 -18.54 -1.76 -7.21
N ARG A 97 -17.68 -0.99 -6.55
CA ARG A 97 -16.72 -0.09 -7.20
C ARG A 97 -15.51 -0.88 -7.70
N GLU A 98 -15.13 -0.64 -8.94
CA GLU A 98 -13.93 -1.24 -9.54
C GLU A 98 -12.63 -0.54 -9.12
N CYS A 99 -12.69 0.65 -8.51
CA CYS A 99 -11.54 1.38 -7.98
C CYS A 99 -11.09 0.89 -6.57
N VAL A 100 -11.66 -0.21 -6.06
CA VAL A 100 -11.40 -0.70 -4.71
C VAL A 100 -11.13 -2.20 -4.71
N ALA A 101 -10.02 -2.61 -4.10
CA ALA A 101 -9.65 -4.01 -3.92
C ALA A 101 -9.30 -4.29 -2.45
N TYR A 102 -10.16 -5.06 -1.78
CA TYR A 102 -9.93 -5.52 -0.42
C TYR A 102 -9.68 -7.02 -0.42
N SER A 103 -8.60 -7.47 0.21
CA SER A 103 -8.27 -8.88 0.37
C SER A 103 -7.64 -9.17 1.73
N THR A 104 -7.78 -10.41 2.18
CA THR A 104 -7.21 -10.90 3.42
C THR A 104 -6.61 -12.28 3.20
N ALA A 105 -5.33 -12.44 3.52
CA ALA A 105 -4.66 -13.72 3.53
C ALA A 105 -4.62 -14.25 4.96
N PHE A 106 -5.25 -15.40 5.18
CA PHE A 106 -5.34 -16.00 6.53
C PHE A 106 -4.17 -16.95 6.76
N SER A 107 -3.75 -17.06 8.02
CA SER A 107 -2.67 -17.95 8.44
C SER A 107 -3.03 -18.71 9.71
N ARG A 108 -2.65 -19.99 9.79
CA ARG A 108 -2.76 -20.78 11.03
C ARG A 108 -1.83 -20.31 12.14
N THR A 109 -0.77 -19.58 11.79
CA THR A 109 0.13 -18.91 12.73
C THR A 109 -0.04 -17.40 12.64
N GLU A 110 0.25 -16.67 13.72
CA GLU A 110 0.26 -15.22 13.68
C GLU A 110 1.38 -14.72 12.75
N PRO A 111 1.06 -14.02 11.64
CA PRO A 111 2.07 -13.49 10.73
C PRO A 111 2.75 -12.27 11.37
N GLY A 112 4.07 -12.18 11.21
CA GLY A 112 4.86 -11.06 11.74
C GLY A 112 5.54 -10.24 10.65
N GLU A 113 6.43 -9.34 11.06
CA GLU A 113 7.17 -8.44 10.17
C GLU A 113 7.89 -9.19 9.02
N LYS A 114 8.47 -10.37 9.30
CA LYS A 114 9.14 -11.17 8.27
C LYS A 114 8.19 -11.62 7.15
N ASP A 115 6.94 -11.94 7.49
CA ASP A 115 5.95 -12.34 6.50
C ASP A 115 5.47 -11.14 5.69
N LEU A 116 5.32 -9.97 6.34
CA LEU A 116 5.03 -8.72 5.67
C LEU A 116 6.13 -8.34 4.66
N LEU A 117 7.40 -8.37 5.07
CA LEU A 117 8.54 -8.06 4.19
C LEU A 117 8.62 -9.03 3.01
N ARG A 118 8.27 -10.31 3.20
CA ARG A 118 8.16 -11.28 2.11
C ARG A 118 7.06 -10.89 1.11
N VAL A 119 5.88 -10.48 1.59
CA VAL A 119 4.78 -10.02 0.74
C VAL A 119 5.18 -8.75 -0.01
N ILE A 120 5.82 -7.78 0.66
CA ILE A 120 6.33 -6.56 0.03
C ILE A 120 7.32 -6.90 -1.08
N SER A 121 8.29 -7.80 -0.82
CA SER A 121 9.26 -8.23 -1.83
C SER A 121 8.57 -8.75 -3.09
N ARG A 122 7.54 -9.59 -2.91
CA ARG A 122 6.78 -10.16 -4.04
C ARG A 122 5.92 -9.13 -4.76
N LEU A 123 5.37 -8.15 -4.04
CA LEU A 123 4.66 -7.05 -4.68
C LEU A 123 5.63 -6.18 -5.51
N LYS A 124 6.87 -5.97 -5.03
CA LYS A 124 7.90 -5.26 -5.80
C LYS A 124 8.24 -5.96 -7.12
N GLU A 125 8.31 -7.28 -7.13
CA GLU A 125 8.45 -8.09 -8.36
C GLU A 125 7.32 -7.84 -9.37
N ARG A 126 6.16 -7.37 -8.91
CA ARG A 126 4.97 -7.04 -9.71
C ARG A 126 4.82 -5.53 -9.98
N GLY A 127 5.88 -4.76 -9.76
CA GLY A 127 5.92 -3.32 -10.04
C GLY A 127 5.27 -2.44 -8.98
N TRP A 128 5.09 -2.94 -7.76
CA TRP A 128 4.71 -2.10 -6.62
C TRP A 128 5.93 -1.42 -6.00
N ARG A 129 5.77 -0.18 -5.56
CA ARG A 129 6.82 0.60 -4.91
C ARG A 129 6.40 0.97 -3.51
N LEU A 130 7.32 0.84 -2.56
CA LEU A 130 7.09 1.25 -1.17
C LEU A 130 6.99 2.77 -1.08
N ARG A 131 6.09 3.26 -0.24
CA ARG A 131 5.90 4.68 0.07
C ARG A 131 6.22 4.88 1.56
N GLY A 132 7.47 5.21 1.85
CA GLY A 132 7.98 5.29 3.22
C GLY A 132 8.45 3.94 3.74
N ASP A 133 8.56 3.83 5.06
CA ASP A 133 9.03 2.62 5.75
C ASP A 133 7.86 1.73 6.20
N VAL A 134 8.19 0.55 6.72
CA VAL A 134 7.24 -0.26 7.49
C VAL A 134 7.15 0.35 8.89
N ASP A 135 5.94 0.63 9.36
CA ASP A 135 5.74 1.19 10.70
C ASP A 135 5.91 0.12 11.80
N ALA A 136 6.00 0.59 13.06
CA ALA A 136 6.18 -0.28 14.22
C ALA A 136 4.99 -1.21 14.49
N GLU A 137 3.84 -0.94 13.86
CA GLU A 137 2.61 -1.73 13.97
C GLU A 137 2.55 -2.83 12.89
N GLY A 138 3.56 -2.91 12.01
CA GLY A 138 3.61 -3.90 10.95
C GLY A 138 2.69 -3.57 9.78
N ALA A 139 2.55 -2.28 9.46
CA ALA A 139 1.85 -1.81 8.26
C ALA A 139 2.75 -0.95 7.36
N THR A 140 2.39 -0.86 6.08
CA THR A 140 3.09 0.00 5.12
C THR A 140 2.21 0.39 3.93
N PHE A 141 2.69 1.37 3.18
CA PHE A 141 2.03 1.91 1.99
C PHE A 141 2.79 1.52 0.73
N LEU A 142 2.07 1.15 -0.32
CA LEU A 142 2.64 0.86 -1.64
C LEU A 142 1.87 1.58 -2.75
N GLU A 143 2.51 1.78 -3.90
CA GLU A 143 1.86 2.30 -5.10
C GLU A 143 2.20 1.48 -6.35
N SER A 144 1.26 1.37 -7.28
CA SER A 144 1.47 0.76 -8.59
C SER A 144 0.38 1.13 -9.58
N GLY A 145 0.73 1.65 -10.76
CA GLY A 145 -0.21 1.85 -11.87
C GLY A 145 -1.48 2.64 -11.52
N GLY A 146 -1.35 3.72 -10.73
CA GLY A 146 -2.49 4.56 -10.30
C GLY A 146 -3.25 4.04 -9.07
N TRP A 147 -2.77 2.96 -8.44
CA TRP A 147 -3.28 2.43 -7.18
C TRP A 147 -2.36 2.75 -6.02
N GLU A 148 -2.97 3.04 -4.88
CA GLU A 148 -2.32 3.10 -3.57
C GLU A 148 -2.82 1.93 -2.74
N ALA A 149 -1.92 1.25 -2.04
CA ALA A 149 -2.24 0.13 -1.18
C ALA A 149 -1.73 0.34 0.24
N ILE A 150 -2.49 -0.18 1.19
CA ILE A 150 -2.11 -0.36 2.58
C ILE A 150 -2.07 -1.86 2.82
N THR A 151 -0.99 -2.34 3.42
CA THR A 151 -0.85 -3.73 3.83
C THR A 151 -0.41 -3.80 5.28
N GLY A 152 -0.91 -4.77 6.03
CA GLY A 152 -0.50 -4.98 7.42
C GLY A 152 -0.75 -6.40 7.89
N VAL A 153 0.00 -6.83 8.90
CA VAL A 153 -0.10 -8.15 9.54
C VAL A 153 -0.55 -8.03 10.98
N GLY A 154 -1.24 -9.04 11.50
CA GLY A 154 -1.56 -9.09 12.91
C GLY A 154 -2.41 -10.30 13.31
N PRO A 155 -2.70 -10.42 14.62
CA PRO A 155 -3.58 -11.43 15.15
C PRO A 155 -5.00 -11.23 14.61
N LEU A 156 -5.78 -12.31 14.51
CA LEU A 156 -7.19 -12.16 14.19
C LEU A 156 -7.92 -11.51 15.36
N PRO A 157 -8.73 -10.49 15.11
CA PRO A 157 -9.54 -9.87 16.15
C PRO A 157 -10.53 -10.89 16.72
N GLY A 158 -10.63 -10.94 18.06
CA GLY A 158 -11.53 -11.84 18.76
C GLY A 158 -12.98 -11.67 18.27
N GLY A 159 -13.62 -12.78 17.86
CA GLY A 159 -15.00 -12.80 17.37
C GLY A 159 -15.19 -13.08 15.87
N SER A 160 -14.12 -13.27 15.11
CA SER A 160 -14.16 -13.55 13.66
C SER A 160 -14.19 -15.04 13.28
N ALA A 161 -14.57 -15.92 14.21
CA ALA A 161 -14.45 -17.39 14.14
C ALA A 161 -15.21 -18.11 13.00
N ASP A 162 -16.04 -17.43 12.19
CA ASP A 162 -17.07 -18.14 11.42
C ASP A 162 -16.69 -18.53 9.97
N LYS A 163 -15.44 -18.37 9.52
CA LYS A 163 -15.00 -18.93 8.21
C LYS A 163 -13.61 -19.57 8.19
N HIS A 164 -12.72 -19.12 9.07
CA HIS A 164 -11.38 -19.69 9.20
C HIS A 164 -11.12 -19.98 10.68
N SER A 165 -11.88 -20.93 11.24
CA SER A 165 -11.77 -21.32 12.66
C SER A 165 -10.37 -21.82 13.05
N SER A 166 -9.53 -22.17 12.07
CA SER A 166 -8.14 -22.54 12.26
C SER A 166 -7.14 -21.38 12.13
N ALA A 167 -7.57 -20.17 11.78
CA ALA A 167 -6.67 -19.05 11.60
C ALA A 167 -6.32 -18.39 12.95
N ALA A 168 -5.04 -18.11 13.16
CA ALA A 168 -4.54 -17.37 14.33
C ALA A 168 -4.25 -15.90 13.99
N GLY A 169 -3.98 -15.61 12.72
CA GLY A 169 -3.70 -14.26 12.25
C GLY A 169 -3.97 -14.08 10.77
N ALA A 170 -3.72 -12.86 10.29
CA ALA A 170 -3.94 -12.51 8.90
C ALA A 170 -3.00 -11.41 8.41
N LEU A 171 -2.89 -11.32 7.09
CA LEU A 171 -2.36 -10.18 6.38
C LEU A 171 -3.50 -9.52 5.60
N ALA A 172 -3.75 -8.25 5.85
CA ALA A 172 -4.73 -7.45 5.13
C ALA A 172 -4.05 -6.71 3.97
N LEU A 173 -4.67 -6.72 2.80
CA LEU A 173 -4.28 -5.87 1.66
C LEU A 173 -5.50 -5.07 1.21
N SER A 174 -5.37 -3.75 1.23
CA SER A 174 -6.38 -2.81 0.74
C SER A 174 -5.73 -1.93 -0.32
N ALA A 175 -6.29 -1.89 -1.52
CA ALA A 175 -5.87 -0.92 -2.53
C ALA A 175 -7.05 -0.10 -3.05
N THR A 176 -6.76 1.17 -3.33
CA THR A 176 -7.70 2.12 -3.91
C THR A 176 -7.05 2.87 -5.06
N SER A 177 -7.84 3.15 -6.09
CA SER A 177 -7.52 4.10 -7.16
C SER A 177 -8.59 5.18 -7.23
N THR A 178 -8.42 6.15 -8.13
CA THR A 178 -9.44 7.18 -8.35
C THR A 178 -10.75 6.55 -8.82
N CYS A 179 -11.80 6.71 -8.01
CA CYS A 179 -13.13 6.24 -8.35
C CYS A 179 -13.85 7.25 -9.25
N THR A 180 -14.07 6.91 -10.51
CA THR A 180 -15.02 7.66 -11.34
C THR A 180 -16.45 7.23 -11.01
N LYS A 181 -17.35 8.21 -10.86
CA LYS A 181 -18.78 7.96 -10.69
C LYS A 181 -19.30 7.13 -11.88
N PRO A 182 -20.09 6.06 -11.67
CA PRO A 182 -20.72 5.35 -12.77
C PRO A 182 -21.53 6.34 -13.62
N PRO A 183 -21.57 6.18 -14.96
CA PRO A 183 -22.46 7.00 -15.79
C PRO A 183 -23.89 6.88 -15.26
N SER A 184 -24.55 8.01 -15.06
CA SER A 184 -25.96 8.02 -14.64
C SER A 184 -26.77 7.20 -15.66
N PRO A 185 -27.70 6.33 -15.22
CA PRO A 185 -28.59 5.67 -16.16
C PRO A 185 -29.38 6.75 -16.91
N SER A 186 -29.39 6.69 -18.23
CA SER A 186 -30.25 7.54 -19.03
C SER A 186 -31.70 7.31 -18.60
N PRO A 187 -32.48 8.37 -18.31
CA PRO A 187 -33.91 8.21 -18.10
C PRO A 187 -34.50 7.57 -19.36
N ARG A 188 -35.22 6.45 -19.18
CA ARG A 188 -36.08 5.87 -20.21
C ARG A 188 -37.39 6.62 -20.26
#